data_AF-A0A511ZL51-F1
#
_entry.id   AF-A0A511ZL51-F1
#
_cell.length_a   1.000
_cell.length_b   1.000
_cell.length_c   1.000
_cell.angle_alpha   90.00
_cell.angle_beta   90.00
_cell.angle_gamma   90.00
#
_symmetry.space_group_name_H-M   'P 1'
#
loop_
_entity.id
_entity.type
_entity.pdbx_description
1 polymer ?
#
loop_
_entity_poly.entity_id
_entity_poly.type
_entity_poly.pdbx_seq_one_letter_code
_entity_poly.pdbx_strand_id
1 'polypeptide(L)' 'MNVLRNFPDLKTDRLILRNIGKEDIEFIYQLFSNEKVCEFLYDEELFTTKNDVAAFVD' A
#
# COMPACT_ATOMS: atom_id res chain seq x y z
N MET A 1 12.54 10.70 -18.54
CA MET A 1 11.52 9.80 -19.11
C MET A 1 10.38 9.69 -18.11
N ASN A 2 9.16 10.07 -18.51
CA ASN A 2 8.00 9.99 -17.63
C ASN A 2 7.27 8.68 -17.95
N VAL A 3 7.58 7.62 -17.19
CA VAL A 3 6.87 6.35 -17.33
C VAL A 3 5.57 6.51 -16.54
N LEU A 4 4.43 6.58 -17.23
CA LEU A 4 3.13 6.60 -16.57
C LEU A 4 2.95 5.25 -15.84
N ARG A 5 3.07 5.28 -14.51
CA ARG A 5 3.14 4.13 -13.59
C ARG A 5 1.79 3.46 -13.31
N ASN A 6 0.87 3.42 -14.26
CA ASN A 6 -0.43 2.80 -14.01
C ASN A 6 -0.47 1.42 -14.63
N PHE A 7 -0.36 0.41 -13.76
CA PHE A 7 -0.65 -0.97 -14.15
C PHE A 7 -2.14 -1.08 -14.48
N PRO A 8 -2.54 -1.95 -15.42
CA PRO A 8 -3.96 -2.16 -15.70
C PRO A 8 -4.64 -2.82 -14.49
N ASP A 9 -5.90 -2.49 -14.26
CA ASP A 9 -6.72 -3.20 -13.29
C ASP A 9 -6.92 -4.64 -13.75
N LEU A 10 -6.67 -5.60 -12.85
CA LEU A 10 -6.94 -7.02 -13.07
C LEU A 10 -8.17 -7.44 -12.29
N LYS A 11 -9.03 -8.24 -12.91
CA LYS A 11 -10.28 -8.70 -12.32
C LYS A 11 -10.40 -10.21 -12.46
N THR A 12 -10.84 -10.83 -11.38
CA THR A 12 -11.30 -12.22 -11.34
C THR A 12 -12.74 -12.23 -10.86
N ASP A 13 -13.38 -13.39 -10.81
CA ASP A 13 -14.75 -13.52 -10.31
C ASP A 13 -14.93 -13.02 -8.87
N ARG A 14 -13.85 -12.96 -8.06
CA ARG A 14 -13.92 -12.64 -6.63
C ARG A 14 -13.07 -11.45 -6.20
N LEU A 15 -12.10 -11.03 -7.01
CA LEU A 15 -11.09 -10.05 -6.60
C LEU A 15 -10.81 -9.06 -7.73
N ILE A 16 -10.53 -7.82 -7.31
CA ILE A 16 -10.06 -6.73 -8.17
C ILE A 16 -8.70 -6.31 -7.64
N LEU A 17 -7.69 -6.31 -8.50
CA LEU A 17 -6.39 -5.71 -8.24
C LEU A 17 -6.33 -4.41 -9.04
N ARG A 18 -6.19 -3.29 -8.33
CA ARG A 18 -6.07 -1.94 -8.90
C ARG A 18 -4.84 -1.24 -8.33
N ASN A 19 -4.42 -0.15 -8.96
CA ASN A 19 -3.40 0.72 -8.38
C ASN A 19 -3.88 1.27 -7.03
N ILE A 20 -2.92 1.45 -6.12
CA ILE A 20 -3.14 1.99 -4.79
C ILE A 20 -3.53 3.47 -4.90
N GLY A 21 -4.49 3.91 -4.09
CA GLY A 21 -4.98 5.28 -4.08
C GLY A 21 -5.13 5.84 -2.68
N LYS A 22 -5.49 7.13 -2.58
CA LYS A 22 -5.65 7.85 -1.30
C LYS A 22 -6.72 7.20 -0.41
N GLU A 23 -7.69 6.55 -1.02
CA GLU A 23 -8.72 5.76 -0.33
C GLU A 23 -8.16 4.57 0.47
N ASP A 24 -6.95 4.09 0.15
CA ASP A 24 -6.35 2.92 0.78
C ASP A 24 -5.46 3.26 1.98
N ILE A 25 -5.21 4.55 2.26
CA ILE A 25 -4.30 5.01 3.32
C ILE A 25 -4.64 4.37 4.67
N GLU A 26 -5.92 4.32 5.03
CA GLU A 26 -6.36 3.74 6.30
C GLU A 26 -6.04 2.25 6.38
N PHE A 27 -6.34 1.52 5.30
CA PHE A 27 -6.13 0.08 5.22
C PHE A 27 -4.65 -0.28 5.29
N ILE A 28 -3.81 0.46 4.55
CA ILE A 28 -2.36 0.27 4.55
C ILE A 28 -1.78 0.61 5.91
N TYR A 29 -2.19 1.73 6.53
CA TYR A 29 -1.71 2.07 7.88
C TYR A 29 -1.99 0.94 8.88
N GLN A 30 -3.20 0.40 8.90
CA GLN A 30 -3.58 -0.69 9.82
C GLN A 30 -2.73 -1.96 9.63
N LEU A 31 -2.35 -2.28 8.38
CA LEU A 31 -1.50 -3.45 8.09
C LEU A 31 -0.05 -3.20 8.45
N PHE A 32 0.49 -2.06 8.05
CA PHE A 32 1.92 -1.76 8.16
C PHE A 32 2.32 -1.09 9.47
N SER A 33 1.37 -0.78 10.35
CA SER A 33 1.62 -0.46 11.76
C SER A 33 1.64 -1.72 12.64
N ASN A 34 1.40 -2.91 12.09
CA ASN A 34 1.32 -4.15 12.84
C ASN A 34 2.62 -4.96 12.71
N GLU A 35 3.36 -5.06 13.81
CA GLU A 35 4.61 -5.84 13.92
C GLU A 35 4.49 -7.27 13.40
N LYS A 36 3.38 -7.95 13.72
CA LYS A 36 3.19 -9.35 13.33
C LYS A 36 2.99 -9.51 11.82
N VAL A 37 2.33 -8.54 11.18
CA VAL A 37 2.16 -8.53 9.71
C VAL A 37 3.50 -8.21 9.04
N CYS A 38 4.28 -7.32 9.64
CA CYS A 38 5.55 -6.83 9.08
C CYS A 38 6.76 -7.70 9.43
N GLU A 39 6.60 -8.82 10.16
CA GLU A 39 7.71 -9.68 10.60
C GLU A 39 8.56 -10.26 9.45
N PHE A 40 8.01 -10.23 8.22
CA PHE A 40 8.68 -10.69 7.00
C PHE A 40 9.29 -9.56 6.17
N LEU A 41 9.13 -8.30 6.60
CA LEU A 41 9.67 -7.11 5.95
C LEU A 41 10.98 -6.72 6.64
N TYR A 42 12.04 -7.50 6.36
CA TYR A 42 13.30 -7.46 7.12
C TYR A 42 13.96 -6.08 7.25
N ASP A 43 13.85 -5.23 6.23
CA ASP A 43 14.54 -3.93 6.15
C ASP A 43 13.58 -2.73 6.25
N GLU A 44 12.28 -2.96 6.44
CA GLU A 44 11.28 -1.88 6.44
C GLU A 44 10.83 -1.54 7.86
N GLU A 45 10.75 -0.24 8.15
CA GLU A 45 10.17 0.25 9.40
C GLU A 45 8.63 0.21 9.34
N LEU A 46 8.00 0.05 10.50
CA LEU A 46 6.55 0.15 10.61
C LEU A 46 6.10 1.57 10.30
N PHE A 47 4.91 1.68 9.71
CA PHE A 47 4.24 2.97 9.66
C PHE A 47 3.76 3.37 11.05
N THR A 48 4.18 4.56 11.48
CA THR A 48 3.84 5.11 12.80
C THR A 48 2.74 6.14 12.71
N THR A 49 2.65 6.83 11.56
CA THR A 49 1.60 7.82 11.27
C THR A 49 0.93 7.58 9.92
N LYS A 50 -0.29 8.10 9.75
CA LYS A 50 -0.98 8.09 8.44
C LYS A 50 -0.29 8.97 7.39
N ASN A 51 0.56 9.91 7.82
CA ASN A 51 1.32 10.75 6.89
C ASN A 51 2.45 9.94 6.22
N ASP A 52 3.04 8.98 6.93
CA ASP A 52 4.04 8.05 6.38
C ASP A 52 3.43 7.29 5.18
N VAL A 53 2.19 6.85 5.35
CA VAL A 53 1.42 6.16 4.29
C VAL A 53 1.04 7.10 3.16
N ALA A 54 0.61 8.33 3.47
CA ALA A 54 0.26 9.30 2.44
C ALA A 54 1.44 9.61 1.51
N ALA A 55 2.67 9.67 2.05
CA ALA A 55 3.89 9.86 1.27
C ALA A 55 4.26 8.65 0.40
N PHE A 56 3.82 7.44 0.78
CA PHE A 56 4.00 6.22 -0.02
C PHE A 56 2.99 6.11 -1.18
N VAL A 57 1.79 6.67 -0.99
CA VAL A 57 0.67 6.58 -1.96
C VAL A 57 0.72 7.71 -3.02
N ASP A 58 1.31 8.87 -2.72
CA ASP A 58 1.49 10.01 -3.66
C ASP A 58 2.60 9.77 -4.70
#